data_AF-A0A5Q0HDB6-F1
#
_entry.id   AF-A0A5Q0HDB6-F1
#
_cell.length_a   1.000
_cell.length_b   1.000
_cell.length_c   1.000
_cell.angle_alpha   90.00
_cell.angle_beta   90.00
_cell.angle_gamma   90.00
#
_symmetry.space_group_name_H-M   'P 1'
#
loop_
_entity.id
_entity.type
_entity.pdbx_description
1 polymer ?
#
loop_
_entity_poly.entity_id
_entity_poly.type
_entity_poly.pdbx_seq_one_letter_code
_entity_poly.pdbx_strand_id
1 'polypeptide(L)'
;MWGVWTIAGSLKPVPALDRLDLVAEPVAAALRSLPDAGRVAVVEIDPELADTAEFCAHYGSPLEASANCVVVAGRRGDAVRYAACVVLATTRADVNGVVRRRLDARKASFAPMDDAVSLSGMAYGGITPVGLPADWPVLLSPEVAAAPELVIGSGVRGGKLLVPGEVLAKLPGAEVVEGLAR
;
A
#
# COMPACT_ATOMS: atom_id res chain seq x y z
N MET A 1 24.69 -1.98 -7.81
CA MET A 1 24.66 -1.04 -6.67
C MET A 1 23.21 -0.84 -6.29
N TRP A 2 22.86 -1.17 -5.06
CA TRP A 2 21.54 -0.83 -4.52
C TRP A 2 21.39 0.70 -4.49
N GLY A 3 20.26 1.21 -4.96
CA GLY A 3 20.02 2.64 -5.12
C GLY A 3 19.94 3.36 -3.78
N VAL A 4 20.45 4.60 -3.75
CA VAL A 4 20.28 5.48 -2.59
C VAL A 4 18.83 5.95 -2.58
N TRP A 5 18.06 5.55 -1.57
CA TRP A 5 16.71 6.03 -1.35
C TRP A 5 16.76 7.40 -0.67
N THR A 6 16.20 8.41 -1.31
CA THR A 6 16.23 9.80 -0.81
C THR A 6 15.19 10.06 0.29
N ILE A 7 14.17 9.21 0.37
CA ILE A 7 13.04 9.34 1.30
C ILE A 7 13.17 8.47 2.56
N ALA A 8 14.28 7.76 2.75
CA ALA A 8 14.46 6.79 3.84
C ALA A 8 14.73 7.44 5.21
N GLY A 9 15.03 8.74 5.26
CA GLY A 9 15.37 9.44 6.49
C GLY A 9 16.56 8.77 7.21
N SER A 10 16.37 8.38 8.48
CA SER A 10 17.39 7.70 9.29
C SER A 10 17.48 6.18 9.07
N LEU A 11 16.56 5.60 8.30
CA LEU A 11 16.49 4.15 8.06
C LEU A 11 17.54 3.69 7.06
N LYS A 12 17.82 2.39 7.07
CA LYS A 12 18.78 1.74 6.17
C LYS A 12 18.06 0.70 5.31
N PRO A 13 17.54 1.07 4.14
CA PRO A 13 16.85 0.14 3.25
C PRO A 13 17.78 -0.95 2.76
N VAL A 14 17.26 -2.17 2.73
CA VAL A 14 17.92 -3.35 2.18
C VAL A 14 17.02 -3.99 1.12
N PRO A 15 17.55 -4.87 0.26
CA PRO A 15 16.72 -5.63 -0.66
C PRO A 15 15.54 -6.32 0.02
N ALA A 16 14.32 -6.09 -0.48
CA ALA A 16 13.14 -6.72 0.10
C ALA A 16 13.22 -8.25 0.05
N LEU A 17 13.80 -8.80 -1.01
CA LEU A 17 14.03 -10.25 -1.14
C LEU A 17 15.03 -10.82 -0.14
N ASP A 18 15.89 -9.98 0.47
CA ASP A 18 16.90 -10.41 1.44
C ASP A 18 16.36 -10.42 2.88
N ARG A 19 15.24 -9.74 3.14
CA ARG A 19 14.60 -9.63 4.46
C ARG A 19 13.09 -9.86 4.39
N LEU A 20 12.69 -11.01 3.84
CA LEU A 20 11.29 -11.42 3.76
C LEU A 20 10.65 -11.70 5.14
N ASP A 21 11.44 -11.74 6.21
CA ASP A 21 10.97 -11.75 7.60
C ASP A 21 10.32 -10.42 8.03
N LEU A 22 10.55 -9.33 7.29
CA LEU A 22 10.00 -7.99 7.56
C LEU A 22 8.71 -7.69 6.79
N VAL A 23 8.13 -8.68 6.10
CA VAL A 23 6.91 -8.51 5.31
C VAL A 23 5.91 -9.61 5.65
N ALA A 24 4.62 -9.39 5.40
CA ALA A 24 3.63 -10.45 5.54
C ALA A 24 3.83 -11.55 4.49
N GLU A 25 3.39 -12.77 4.80
CA GLU A 25 3.47 -13.91 3.88
C GLU A 25 2.94 -13.61 2.45
N PRO A 26 1.73 -13.04 2.26
CA PRO A 26 1.23 -12.70 0.92
C PRO A 26 2.13 -11.70 0.18
N VAL A 27 2.73 -10.75 0.91
CA VAL A 27 3.68 -9.78 0.36
C VAL A 27 4.96 -10.47 -0.08
N ALA A 28 5.50 -11.38 0.73
CA ALA A 28 6.68 -12.17 0.39
C ALA A 28 6.45 -13.03 -0.87
N ALA A 29 5.29 -13.67 -0.98
CA ALA A 29 4.92 -14.45 -2.15
C ALA A 29 4.86 -13.58 -3.42
N ALA A 30 4.22 -12.42 -3.34
CA ALA A 30 4.13 -11.48 -4.45
C ALA A 30 5.50 -10.93 -4.87
N LEU A 31 6.35 -10.52 -3.91
CA LEU A 31 7.70 -10.02 -4.18
C LEU A 31 8.56 -11.02 -4.93
N ARG A 32 8.49 -12.32 -4.60
CA ARG A 32 9.25 -13.37 -5.33
C ARG A 32 8.85 -13.49 -6.80
N SER A 33 7.60 -13.14 -7.13
CA SER A 33 7.04 -13.24 -8.48
C SER A 33 7.11 -11.92 -9.26
N LEU A 34 7.46 -10.81 -8.60
CA LEU A 34 7.45 -9.48 -9.18
C LEU A 34 8.69 -9.29 -10.08
N PRO A 35 8.54 -9.02 -11.39
CA PRO A 35 9.68 -8.83 -12.29
C PRO A 35 10.63 -7.71 -11.84
N ASP A 36 10.06 -6.64 -11.27
CA ASP A 36 10.79 -5.47 -10.77
C ASP A 36 11.19 -5.59 -9.28
N ALA A 37 11.17 -6.79 -8.67
CA ALA A 37 11.45 -6.97 -7.24
C ALA A 37 12.82 -6.43 -6.79
N GLY A 38 13.83 -6.44 -7.67
CA GLY A 38 15.16 -5.87 -7.40
C GLY A 38 15.16 -4.35 -7.19
N ARG A 39 14.02 -3.69 -7.39
CA ARG A 39 13.81 -2.25 -7.20
C ARG A 39 13.01 -1.93 -5.93
N VAL A 40 12.64 -2.95 -5.15
CA VAL A 40 11.84 -2.80 -3.93
C VAL A 40 12.72 -3.07 -2.72
N ALA A 41 12.82 -2.08 -1.84
CA ALA A 41 13.53 -2.21 -0.57
C ALA A 41 12.56 -2.49 0.58
N VAL A 42 13.11 -2.97 1.68
CA VAL A 42 12.42 -3.06 2.97
C VAL A 42 13.28 -2.43 4.06
N VAL A 43 12.62 -1.87 5.06
CA VAL A 43 13.21 -1.34 6.29
C VAL A 43 12.49 -1.94 7.49
N GLU A 44 13.25 -2.25 8.53
CA GLU A 44 12.73 -2.62 9.85
C GLU A 44 12.39 -1.34 10.63
N ILE A 45 11.26 -1.34 11.32
CA ILE A 45 10.79 -0.22 12.14
C ILE A 45 10.27 -0.73 13.47
N ASP A 46 10.17 0.15 14.46
CA ASP A 46 9.44 -0.12 15.69
C ASP A 46 7.94 -0.35 15.35
N PRO A 47 7.35 -1.50 15.69
CA PRO A 47 5.94 -1.79 15.44
C PRO A 47 4.96 -0.80 16.09
N GLU A 48 5.37 -0.09 17.15
CA GLU A 48 4.55 0.94 17.80
C GLU A 48 4.49 2.21 16.95
N LEU A 49 5.54 2.49 16.16
CA LEU A 49 5.65 3.67 15.29
C LEU A 49 5.16 3.43 13.85
N ALA A 50 4.32 2.41 13.64
CA ALA A 50 3.87 2.03 12.30
C ALA A 50 2.82 2.99 11.71
N ASP A 51 2.16 3.81 12.53
CA ASP A 51 1.27 4.88 12.04
C ASP A 51 2.05 5.85 11.15
N THR A 52 1.45 6.29 10.06
CA THR A 52 2.17 7.07 9.05
C THR A 52 2.69 8.41 9.58
N ALA A 53 1.94 9.10 10.44
CA ALA A 53 2.39 10.39 10.98
C ALA A 53 3.52 10.20 12.00
N GLU A 54 3.39 9.23 12.89
CA GLU A 54 4.42 8.89 13.89
C GLU A 54 5.69 8.38 13.22
N PHE A 55 5.56 7.49 12.23
CA PHE A 55 6.65 6.99 11.40
C PHE A 55 7.43 8.15 10.76
N CYS A 56 6.73 9.05 10.06
CA CYS A 56 7.37 10.18 9.38
C CYS A 56 8.07 11.11 10.39
N ALA A 57 7.42 11.43 11.50
CA ALA A 57 7.98 12.29 12.54
C ALA A 57 9.24 11.70 13.19
N HIS A 58 9.26 10.37 13.40
CA HIS A 58 10.38 9.70 14.07
C HIS A 58 11.55 9.42 13.12
N TYR A 59 11.27 8.81 11.96
CA TYR A 59 12.32 8.36 11.04
C TYR A 59 12.73 9.41 10.02
N GLY A 60 11.95 10.47 9.84
CA GLY A 60 12.26 11.56 8.90
C GLY A 60 11.94 11.25 7.44
N SER A 61 11.16 10.21 7.17
CA SER A 61 10.58 10.01 5.83
C SER A 61 9.54 11.10 5.54
N PRO A 62 9.55 11.71 4.34
CA PRO A 62 8.61 12.77 3.99
C PRO A 62 7.19 12.24 3.85
N LEU A 63 6.22 13.02 4.34
CA LEU A 63 4.80 12.65 4.27
C LEU A 63 4.30 12.63 2.81
N GLU A 64 4.83 13.51 1.97
CA GLU A 64 4.56 13.60 0.53
C GLU A 64 5.08 12.40 -0.28
N ALA A 65 6.01 11.61 0.27
CA ALA A 65 6.47 10.35 -0.33
C ALA A 65 5.97 9.12 0.44
N SER A 66 5.11 9.30 1.44
CA SER A 66 4.47 8.19 2.13
C SER A 66 3.10 7.95 1.51
N ALA A 67 2.77 6.71 1.15
CA ALA A 67 1.47 6.36 0.58
C ALA A 67 0.73 5.35 1.46
N ASN A 68 -0.54 5.64 1.72
CA ASN A 68 -1.41 4.80 2.52
C ASN A 68 -2.21 3.87 1.61
N CYS A 69 -2.32 2.60 2.01
CA CYS A 69 -3.19 1.62 1.37
C CYS A 69 -4.39 1.33 2.26
N VAL A 70 -5.59 1.68 1.80
CA VAL A 70 -6.84 1.47 2.53
C VAL A 70 -7.74 0.51 1.77
N VAL A 71 -8.36 -0.43 2.49
CA VAL A 71 -9.33 -1.36 1.91
C VAL A 71 -10.72 -0.77 1.99
N VAL A 72 -11.42 -0.72 0.86
CA VAL A 72 -12.78 -0.21 0.73
C VAL A 72 -13.71 -1.36 0.38
N ALA A 73 -14.81 -1.50 1.13
CA ALA A 73 -15.88 -2.43 0.84
C ALA A 73 -17.05 -1.69 0.16
N GLY A 74 -17.44 -2.15 -1.03
CA GLY A 74 -18.61 -1.71 -1.77
C GLY A 74 -19.73 -2.75 -1.68
N ARG A 75 -20.96 -2.31 -1.39
CA ARG A 75 -22.14 -3.19 -1.30
C ARG A 75 -23.20 -2.85 -2.33
N ARG A 76 -23.75 -3.87 -2.99
CA ARG A 76 -24.92 -3.78 -3.88
C ARG A 76 -25.81 -5.00 -3.70
N GLY A 77 -26.98 -4.81 -3.08
CA GLY A 77 -27.78 -5.94 -2.59
C GLY A 77 -26.99 -6.70 -1.53
N ASP A 78 -26.95 -8.03 -1.65
CA ASP A 78 -26.18 -8.90 -0.75
C ASP A 78 -24.71 -9.08 -1.17
N ALA A 79 -24.33 -8.58 -2.36
CA ALA A 79 -22.96 -8.68 -2.85
C ALA A 79 -22.05 -7.63 -2.19
N VAL A 80 -20.90 -8.09 -1.70
CA VAL A 80 -19.80 -7.24 -1.22
C VAL A 80 -18.61 -7.42 -2.16
N ARG A 81 -18.01 -6.29 -2.57
CA ARG A 81 -16.78 -6.25 -3.37
C ARG A 81 -15.76 -5.39 -2.65
N TYR A 82 -14.49 -5.69 -2.80
CA TYR A 82 -13.42 -4.96 -2.14
C TYR A 82 -12.51 -4.30 -3.18
N ALA A 83 -11.88 -3.20 -2.80
CA ALA A 83 -10.78 -2.58 -3.54
C ALA A 83 -9.73 -2.11 -2.53
N ALA A 84 -8.46 -2.17 -2.92
CA ALA A 84 -7.42 -1.40 -2.24
C ALA A 84 -7.27 -0.06 -2.94
N CYS A 85 -7.19 1.02 -2.16
CA CYS A 85 -6.94 2.36 -2.65
C CYS A 85 -5.60 2.84 -2.11
N VAL A 86 -4.72 3.29 -2.99
CA VAL A 86 -3.41 3.82 -2.64
C VAL A 86 -3.37 5.29 -3.00
N VAL A 87 -3.19 6.12 -1.98
CA VAL A 87 -3.11 7.58 -2.09
C VAL A 87 -1.95 8.08 -1.23
N LEU A 88 -1.38 9.24 -1.57
CA LEU A 88 -0.36 9.87 -0.72
C LEU A 88 -0.94 10.17 0.67
N ALA A 89 -0.11 10.11 1.70
CA ALA A 89 -0.49 10.34 3.09
C ALA A 89 -1.01 11.77 3.35
N THR A 90 -0.71 12.70 2.45
CA THR A 90 -1.20 14.08 2.43
C THR A 90 -2.62 14.23 1.85
N THR A 91 -3.19 13.16 1.31
CA THR A 91 -4.49 13.14 0.62
C THR A 91 -5.39 12.03 1.17
N ARG A 92 -6.66 12.01 0.75
CA ARG A 92 -7.64 10.99 1.12
C ARG A 92 -8.32 10.41 -0.11
N ALA A 93 -8.55 9.09 -0.09
CA ALA A 93 -9.29 8.42 -1.15
C ALA A 93 -10.77 8.87 -1.17
N ASP A 94 -11.30 9.20 -2.34
CA ASP A 94 -12.72 9.48 -2.56
C ASP A 94 -13.55 8.17 -2.58
N VAL A 95 -13.76 7.64 -1.37
CA VAL A 95 -14.50 6.39 -1.13
C VAL A 95 -15.92 6.47 -1.70
N ASN A 96 -16.62 7.58 -1.48
CA ASN A 96 -18.06 7.68 -1.77
C ASN A 96 -18.36 8.10 -3.21
N GLY A 97 -17.43 8.78 -3.88
CA GLY A 97 -17.55 9.18 -5.28
C GLY A 97 -16.89 8.17 -6.22
N VAL A 98 -15.56 8.23 -6.31
CA VAL A 98 -14.76 7.44 -7.27
C VAL A 98 -14.81 5.95 -6.95
N VAL A 99 -14.42 5.54 -5.74
CA VAL A 99 -14.26 4.11 -5.42
C VAL A 99 -15.60 3.38 -5.43
N ARG A 100 -16.66 4.00 -4.87
CA ARG A 100 -18.03 3.46 -4.91
C ARG A 100 -18.50 3.16 -6.34
N ARG A 101 -18.24 4.07 -7.29
CA ARG A 101 -18.58 3.86 -8.71
C ARG A 101 -17.74 2.76 -9.32
N ARG A 102 -16.43 2.73 -9.03
CA ARG A 102 -15.51 1.71 -9.55
C ARG A 102 -15.87 0.30 -9.11
N LEU A 103 -16.40 0.15 -7.89
CA LEU A 103 -16.91 -1.11 -7.33
C LEU A 103 -18.34 -1.45 -7.78
N ASP A 104 -19.00 -0.60 -8.58
CA ASP A 104 -20.42 -0.72 -8.92
C ASP A 104 -21.28 -0.93 -7.65
N ALA A 105 -21.05 -0.08 -6.64
CA ALA A 105 -21.65 -0.21 -5.33
C ALA A 105 -22.76 0.83 -5.09
N ARG A 106 -23.80 0.42 -4.36
CA ARG A 106 -24.81 1.36 -3.86
C ARG A 106 -24.26 2.18 -2.69
N LYS A 107 -23.51 1.53 -1.80
CA LYS A 107 -22.81 2.12 -0.66
C LYS A 107 -21.36 1.64 -0.64
N ALA A 108 -20.42 2.51 -0.31
CA ALA A 108 -19.04 2.15 -0.04
C ALA A 108 -18.63 2.67 1.35
N SER A 109 -17.70 1.98 1.99
CA SER A 109 -17.05 2.41 3.22
C SER A 109 -15.67 1.78 3.29
N PHE A 110 -14.83 2.23 4.23
CA PHE A 110 -13.69 1.40 4.62
C PHE A 110 -14.20 0.01 5.03
N ALA A 111 -13.45 -1.02 4.64
CA ALA A 111 -13.75 -2.38 5.04
C ALA A 111 -13.65 -2.51 6.57
N PRO A 112 -14.51 -3.32 7.22
CA PRO A 112 -14.31 -3.67 8.62
C PRO A 112 -12.90 -4.20 8.85
N MET A 113 -12.30 -3.85 9.98
CA MET A 113 -10.92 -4.21 10.30
C MET A 113 -10.69 -5.73 10.21
N ASP A 114 -11.58 -6.53 10.80
CA ASP A 114 -11.47 -7.99 10.80
C ASP A 114 -11.52 -8.55 9.37
N ASP A 115 -12.42 -8.04 8.51
CA ASP A 115 -12.49 -8.42 7.10
C ASP A 115 -11.19 -8.03 6.37
N ALA A 116 -10.72 -6.79 6.56
CA ALA A 116 -9.52 -6.30 5.89
C ALA A 116 -8.29 -7.14 6.26
N VAL A 117 -8.11 -7.48 7.54
CA VAL A 117 -7.01 -8.31 8.03
C VAL A 117 -7.13 -9.74 7.52
N SER A 118 -8.30 -10.35 7.71
CA SER A 118 -8.55 -11.75 7.35
C SER A 118 -8.39 -11.99 5.85
N LEU A 119 -8.96 -11.11 5.02
CA LEU A 119 -8.94 -11.27 3.56
C LEU A 119 -7.60 -10.89 2.92
N SER A 120 -6.90 -9.89 3.47
CA SER A 120 -5.57 -9.51 2.94
C SER A 120 -4.44 -10.40 3.43
N GLY A 121 -4.62 -11.09 4.56
CA GLY A 121 -3.55 -11.81 5.25
C GLY A 121 -2.49 -10.89 5.86
N MET A 122 -2.83 -9.61 6.09
CA MET A 122 -1.90 -8.57 6.57
C MET A 122 -2.39 -7.95 7.87
N ALA A 123 -1.45 -7.45 8.68
CA ALA A 123 -1.76 -6.77 9.93
C ALA A 123 -2.47 -5.43 9.70
N TYR A 124 -3.40 -5.08 10.57
CA TYR A 124 -4.02 -3.75 10.56
C TYR A 124 -2.96 -2.64 10.74
N GLY A 125 -3.06 -1.60 9.92
CA GLY A 125 -2.04 -0.54 9.82
C GLY A 125 -0.77 -0.94 9.03
N GLY A 126 -0.63 -2.21 8.65
CA GLY A 126 0.45 -2.70 7.79
C GLY A 126 0.03 -3.03 6.36
N ILE A 127 -1.29 -3.06 6.08
CA ILE A 127 -1.85 -3.42 4.76
C ILE A 127 -1.19 -2.61 3.62
N THR A 128 -0.89 -3.28 2.52
CA THR A 128 -0.15 -2.76 1.36
C THR A 128 -0.78 -3.26 0.06
N PRO A 129 -0.60 -2.58 -1.10
CA PRO A 129 -1.11 -3.07 -2.39
C PRO A 129 -0.44 -4.36 -2.90
N VAL A 130 0.71 -4.73 -2.34
CA VAL A 130 1.50 -5.88 -2.80
C VAL A 130 0.95 -7.18 -2.20
N GLY A 131 0.58 -8.16 -3.02
CA GLY A 131 0.13 -9.48 -2.54
C GLY A 131 -1.33 -9.55 -2.08
N LEU A 132 -2.15 -8.57 -2.46
CA LEU A 132 -3.60 -8.62 -2.21
C LEU A 132 -4.30 -9.72 -3.04
N PRO A 133 -5.53 -10.12 -2.65
CA PRO A 133 -6.34 -11.06 -3.42
C PRO A 133 -6.50 -10.64 -4.89
N ALA A 134 -6.44 -11.60 -5.80
CA ALA A 134 -6.42 -11.35 -7.25
C ALA A 134 -7.71 -10.71 -7.79
N ASP A 135 -8.83 -10.83 -7.07
CA ASP A 135 -10.11 -10.24 -7.41
C ASP A 135 -10.27 -8.80 -6.89
N TRP A 136 -9.31 -8.28 -6.13
CA TRP A 136 -9.32 -6.91 -5.63
C TRP A 136 -8.62 -5.98 -6.62
N PRO A 137 -9.32 -4.99 -7.23
CA PRO A 137 -8.64 -3.92 -7.91
C PRO A 137 -7.78 -3.11 -6.92
N VAL A 138 -6.60 -2.70 -7.40
CA VAL A 138 -5.67 -1.83 -6.69
C VAL A 138 -5.72 -0.46 -7.37
N LEU A 139 -6.49 0.45 -6.80
CA LEU A 139 -6.71 1.78 -7.35
C LEU A 139 -5.60 2.72 -6.84
N LEU A 140 -4.80 3.27 -7.75
CA LEU A 140 -3.73 4.20 -7.46
C LEU A 140 -4.15 5.61 -7.87
N SER A 141 -3.83 6.62 -7.07
CA SER A 141 -3.93 8.00 -7.57
C SER A 141 -2.79 8.27 -8.56
N PRO A 142 -2.96 9.20 -9.53
CA PRO A 142 -1.92 9.52 -10.49
C PRO A 142 -0.60 9.94 -9.85
N GLU A 143 -0.67 10.66 -8.72
CA GLU A 143 0.50 11.11 -7.97
C GLU A 143 1.29 9.94 -7.38
N VAL A 144 0.60 8.92 -6.85
CA VAL A 144 1.23 7.68 -6.37
C VAL A 144 1.89 6.95 -7.53
N ALA A 145 1.19 6.77 -8.66
CA ALA A 145 1.72 6.05 -9.81
C ALA A 145 2.95 6.72 -10.45
N ALA A 146 3.01 8.06 -10.39
CA ALA A 146 4.10 8.86 -10.93
C ALA A 146 5.26 9.10 -9.94
N ALA A 147 5.08 8.78 -8.65
CA ALA A 147 6.09 9.07 -7.63
C ALA A 147 7.38 8.27 -7.86
N PRO A 148 8.57 8.92 -7.81
CA PRO A 148 9.84 8.23 -8.04
C PRO A 148 10.18 7.24 -6.92
N GLU A 149 9.83 7.57 -5.68
CA GLU A 149 10.03 6.76 -4.49
C GLU A 149 8.81 6.93 -3.58
N LEU A 150 8.35 5.83 -2.99
CA LEU A 150 7.28 5.81 -2.00
C LEU A 150 7.65 4.93 -0.82
N VAL A 151 7.25 5.34 0.40
CA VAL A 151 7.17 4.46 1.57
C VAL A 151 5.74 3.96 1.72
N ILE A 152 5.57 2.64 1.81
CA ILE A 152 4.27 1.99 2.02
C ILE A 152 4.37 0.90 3.11
N GLY A 153 3.21 0.38 3.55
CA GLY A 153 3.17 -0.78 4.44
C GLY A 153 3.86 -2.01 3.85
N SER A 154 4.31 -2.91 4.73
CA SER A 154 4.96 -4.20 4.37
C SER A 154 4.04 -5.41 4.57
N GLY A 155 2.78 -5.18 4.92
CA GLY A 155 1.86 -6.21 5.38
C GLY A 155 1.99 -6.54 6.87
N VAL A 156 3.05 -6.10 7.54
CA VAL A 156 3.24 -6.19 9.01
C VAL A 156 3.47 -4.80 9.60
N ARG A 157 3.44 -4.69 10.95
CA ARG A 157 3.69 -3.42 11.64
C ARG A 157 5.18 -3.09 11.79
N GLY A 158 6.05 -4.10 11.88
CA GLY A 158 7.50 -3.92 12.11
C GLY A 158 8.32 -3.62 10.86
N GLY A 159 7.69 -3.32 9.71
CA GLY A 159 8.41 -3.04 8.48
C GLY A 159 7.67 -2.10 7.54
N LYS A 160 8.43 -1.44 6.66
CA LYS A 160 7.91 -0.65 5.53
C LYS A 160 8.63 -1.04 4.25
N LEU A 161 7.94 -0.94 3.12
CA LEU A 161 8.56 -1.09 1.81
C LEU A 161 8.91 0.29 1.25
N LEU A 162 10.04 0.37 0.54
CA LEU A 162 10.34 1.48 -0.35
C LEU A 162 10.24 1.00 -1.79
N VAL A 163 9.46 1.71 -2.60
CA VAL A 163 9.06 1.23 -3.94
C VAL A 163 8.79 2.41 -4.88
N PRO A 164 9.19 2.35 -6.16
CA PRO A 164 8.78 3.34 -7.14
C PRO A 164 7.28 3.21 -7.47
N GLY A 165 6.60 4.33 -7.69
CA GLY A 165 5.20 4.36 -8.11
C GLY A 165 4.92 3.53 -9.36
N GLU A 166 5.86 3.55 -10.32
CA GLU A 166 5.75 2.76 -11.55
C GLU A 166 5.80 1.25 -11.33
N VAL A 167 6.39 0.78 -10.23
CA VAL A 167 6.36 -0.64 -9.86
C VAL A 167 4.99 -1.01 -9.31
N LEU A 168 4.38 -0.12 -8.50
CA LEU A 168 3.01 -0.30 -8.01
C LEU A 168 2.00 -0.31 -9.15
N ALA A 169 2.18 0.56 -10.15
CA ALA A 169 1.30 0.64 -11.33
C ALA A 169 1.33 -0.62 -12.22
N LYS A 170 2.31 -1.51 -12.03
CA LYS A 170 2.42 -2.79 -12.74
C LYS A 170 1.93 -3.99 -11.94
N LEU A 171 1.47 -3.78 -10.69
CA LEU A 171 0.93 -4.88 -9.89
C LEU A 171 -0.31 -5.49 -10.58
N PRO A 172 -0.58 -6.79 -10.36
CA PRO A 172 -1.85 -7.38 -10.77
C PRO A 172 -3.04 -6.59 -10.21
N GLY A 173 -4.00 -6.25 -11.08
CA GLY A 173 -5.18 -5.47 -10.69
C GLY A 173 -4.93 -3.98 -10.47
N ALA A 174 -3.72 -3.47 -10.71
CA ALA A 174 -3.42 -2.05 -10.58
C ALA A 174 -4.10 -1.20 -11.65
N GLU A 175 -4.70 -0.10 -11.21
CA GLU A 175 -5.35 0.87 -12.07
C GLU A 175 -5.06 2.29 -11.59
N VAL A 176 -4.57 3.14 -12.48
CA VAL A 176 -4.40 4.57 -12.19
C VAL A 176 -5.72 5.28 -12.42
N VAL A 177 -6.26 5.92 -11.39
CA VAL A 177 -7.61 6.49 -11.40
C VAL A 177 -7.60 7.98 -11.10
N GLU A 178 -7.95 8.78 -12.11
CA GLU A 178 -8.11 10.22 -11.99
C GLU A 178 -9.13 10.62 -10.91
N GLY A 179 -8.77 11.61 -10.11
CA GLY A 179 -9.61 12.13 -9.01
C GLY A 179 -9.80 11.16 -7.85
N LEU A 180 -9.04 10.06 -7.77
CA LEU A 180 -9.09 9.13 -6.63
C LEU A 180 -8.73 9.82 -5.31
N ALA A 181 -7.74 10.71 -5.33
CA ALA A 181 -7.26 11.44 -4.15
C ALA A 181 -7.85 12.86 -4.09
N ARG A 182 -8.10 13.34 -2.86
CA ARG A 182 -8.53 14.72 -2.53
C ARG A 182 -7.85 15.23 -1.28
#